data_AF-A0A1F3VMG8-F1
#
_entry.id   AF-A0A1F3VMG8-F1
#
_cell.length_a   1.000
_cell.length_b   1.000
_cell.length_c   1.000
_cell.angle_alpha   90.00
_cell.angle_beta   90.00
_cell.angle_gamma   90.00
#
_symmetry.space_group_name_H-M   'P 1'
#
loop_
_entity.id
_entity.type
_entity.pdbx_description
1 polymer ?
#
loop_
_entity_poly.entity_id
_entity_poly.type
_entity_poly.pdbx_seq_one_letter_code
_entity_poly.pdbx_strand_id
1 'polypeptide(L)'
;MKYILILIIFLNMPNANASEDSVELLKALGFTPVHQEIKSFKTADLEGNPIDLASLKGSWVLLNLWATWCGFCKKELPSLESLYLEFKNSKLKILGVSIDQGNSAQVKKFIKQQGITFPIIHDFTGTISKNLDSSSVPVHYLLSPQLQIVGILRGAINWEDKKVLSLLKQLTQLDKIDLSRINSAQNPSTPIKALNPPKIEADIQENQLNVHLIFEENINEYQIGVPQVTFPSEISFSNISSTSQAQVNKTILTYIYYLKMKNLGNYSIGPIEVKYRSIYGGEEMSTSHPGLSHNFKTAPNYKPIYYLLALCALIFIITLYIFKAVVLGTETKNQISNSSLDLKKFMGELINIRTLKISGETQEYQKQLVGLYKQVLAASSNKDTQLDQLIEEVSYAGKKLDPAETISLEKKIDKIINEVNNDEV
;
A
#
# COMPACT_ATOMS: atom_id res chain seq x y z
N MET A 1 -49.25 -53.99 -36.93
CA MET A 1 -50.16 -53.06 -36.21
C MET A 1 -49.97 -53.34 -34.72
N LYS A 2 -49.50 -52.45 -33.86
CA LYS A 2 -49.42 -50.99 -33.83
C LYS A 2 -48.31 -50.63 -32.82
N TYR A 3 -47.38 -49.76 -33.23
CA TYR A 3 -46.87 -48.57 -32.52
C TYR A 3 -46.28 -48.70 -31.08
N ILE A 4 -45.25 -47.99 -30.64
CA ILE A 4 -44.28 -47.04 -31.20
C ILE A 4 -43.30 -46.77 -30.04
N LEU A 5 -42.00 -46.82 -30.34
CA LEU A 5 -40.98 -45.84 -29.95
C LEU A 5 -41.39 -44.85 -28.81
N ILE A 6 -41.05 -45.13 -27.55
CA ILE A 6 -40.98 -44.07 -26.54
C ILE A 6 -39.67 -43.32 -26.77
N LEU A 7 -39.86 -42.22 -27.49
CA LEU A 7 -38.90 -41.23 -27.90
C LEU A 7 -38.18 -40.62 -26.69
N ILE A 8 -36.85 -40.61 -26.75
CA ILE A 8 -35.98 -39.74 -25.96
C ILE A 8 -36.39 -38.29 -26.28
N ILE A 9 -37.18 -37.69 -25.40
CA ILE A 9 -37.44 -36.24 -25.36
C ILE A 9 -36.93 -35.73 -24.02
N PHE A 10 -35.61 -35.58 -23.92
CA PHE A 10 -35.03 -34.48 -23.18
C PHE A 10 -34.54 -33.47 -24.22
N LEU A 11 -35.50 -32.87 -24.94
CA LEU A 11 -35.25 -31.72 -25.78
C LEU A 11 -35.12 -30.50 -24.87
N ASN A 12 -33.90 -29.97 -24.79
CA ASN A 12 -33.58 -28.55 -24.74
C ASN A 12 -34.63 -27.66 -24.04
N MET A 13 -34.56 -27.60 -22.70
CA MET A 13 -34.92 -26.36 -22.02
C MET A 13 -33.95 -25.28 -22.53
N PRO A 14 -34.43 -24.15 -23.10
CA PRO A 14 -33.54 -23.04 -23.41
C PRO A 14 -32.91 -22.58 -22.09
N ASN A 15 -31.59 -22.52 -22.09
CA ASN A 15 -30.76 -22.10 -20.97
C ASN A 15 -30.96 -20.60 -20.72
N ALA A 16 -32.14 -20.21 -20.23
CA ALA A 16 -32.52 -18.81 -20.02
C ALA A 16 -31.86 -18.17 -18.80
N ASN A 17 -31.11 -18.94 -18.00
CA ASN A 17 -30.54 -18.48 -16.73
C ASN A 17 -29.02 -18.18 -16.79
N ALA A 18 -28.28 -18.75 -17.74
CA ALA A 18 -26.81 -18.62 -17.74
C ALA A 18 -26.31 -17.17 -17.96
N SER A 19 -27.10 -16.31 -18.61
CA SER A 19 -26.76 -14.90 -18.83
C SER A 19 -27.00 -14.03 -17.60
N GLU A 20 -28.14 -14.23 -16.93
CA GLU A 20 -28.52 -13.56 -15.68
C GLU A 20 -27.52 -13.90 -14.55
N ASP A 21 -27.10 -15.17 -14.51
CA ASP A 21 -26.10 -15.66 -13.55
C ASP A 21 -24.74 -14.97 -13.73
N SER A 22 -24.30 -14.72 -14.97
CA SER A 22 -22.95 -14.20 -15.25
C SER A 22 -22.76 -12.72 -14.86
N VAL A 23 -23.79 -11.88 -15.06
CA VAL A 23 -23.77 -10.47 -14.65
C VAL A 23 -23.95 -10.33 -13.14
N GLU A 24 -24.76 -11.20 -12.53
CA GLU A 24 -24.95 -11.20 -11.08
C GLU A 24 -23.68 -11.64 -10.36
N LEU A 25 -22.88 -12.55 -10.93
CA LEU A 25 -21.54 -12.88 -10.43
C LEU A 25 -20.62 -11.65 -10.38
N LEU A 26 -20.62 -10.81 -11.43
CA LEU A 26 -19.81 -9.57 -11.44
C LEU A 26 -20.23 -8.63 -10.32
N LYS A 27 -21.55 -8.40 -10.16
CA LYS A 27 -22.08 -7.55 -9.09
C LYS A 27 -21.80 -8.11 -7.71
N ALA A 28 -21.94 -9.42 -7.51
CA ALA A 28 -21.66 -10.10 -6.25
C ALA A 28 -20.16 -10.02 -5.86
N LEU A 29 -19.27 -9.91 -6.85
CA LEU A 29 -17.84 -9.61 -6.67
C LEU A 29 -17.56 -8.13 -6.39
N GLY A 30 -18.57 -7.26 -6.44
CA GLY A 30 -18.41 -5.81 -6.26
C GLY A 30 -18.00 -5.06 -7.53
N PHE A 31 -17.95 -5.72 -8.69
CA PHE A 31 -17.73 -5.03 -9.95
C PHE A 31 -19.01 -4.37 -10.44
N THR A 32 -18.89 -3.14 -10.94
CA THR A 32 -19.89 -2.57 -11.82
C THR A 32 -19.76 -3.21 -13.19
N PRO A 33 -20.79 -3.90 -13.70
CA PRO A 33 -20.76 -4.45 -15.05
C PRO A 33 -20.73 -3.34 -16.10
N VAL A 34 -19.83 -3.46 -17.07
CA VAL A 34 -19.69 -2.53 -18.19
C VAL A 34 -19.43 -3.29 -19.48
N HIS A 35 -19.53 -2.63 -20.62
CA HIS A 35 -19.06 -3.16 -21.90
C HIS A 35 -18.21 -2.09 -22.58
N GLN A 36 -16.89 -2.16 -22.39
CA GLN A 36 -15.96 -1.18 -22.93
C GLN A 36 -14.80 -1.87 -23.63
N GLU A 37 -14.45 -1.36 -24.81
CA GLU A 37 -13.23 -1.74 -25.51
C GLU A 37 -12.02 -1.14 -24.81
N ILE A 38 -10.94 -1.90 -24.72
CA ILE A 38 -9.65 -1.41 -24.25
C ILE A 38 -8.70 -1.24 -25.43
N LYS A 39 -7.98 -0.12 -25.47
CA LYS A 39 -6.90 0.04 -26.44
C LYS A 39 -5.77 -0.93 -26.09
N SER A 40 -5.42 -1.80 -27.02
CA SER A 40 -4.29 -2.72 -26.85
C SER A 40 -2.99 -1.95 -26.62
N PHE A 41 -2.12 -2.51 -25.79
CA PHE A 41 -0.80 -1.96 -25.49
C PHE A 41 0.25 -3.05 -25.40
N LYS A 42 1.49 -2.66 -25.69
CA LYS A 42 2.69 -3.49 -25.49
C LYS A 42 3.70 -2.69 -24.68
N THR A 43 4.26 -3.31 -23.65
CA THR A 43 5.19 -2.68 -22.71
C THR A 43 6.10 -3.75 -22.10
N ALA A 44 6.89 -3.38 -21.10
CA ALA A 44 7.58 -4.31 -20.23
C ALA A 44 7.12 -4.13 -18.78
N ASP A 45 7.18 -5.20 -18.00
CA ASP A 45 7.04 -5.12 -16.56
C ASP A 45 8.31 -4.55 -15.90
N LEU A 46 8.30 -4.42 -14.57
CA LEU A 46 9.43 -3.92 -13.79
C LEU A 46 10.68 -4.81 -13.83
N GLU A 47 10.54 -6.09 -14.19
CA GLU A 47 11.66 -7.02 -14.38
C GLU A 47 12.22 -6.97 -15.81
N GLY A 48 11.54 -6.30 -16.72
CA GLY A 48 11.90 -6.20 -18.14
C GLY A 48 11.26 -7.28 -19.00
N ASN A 49 10.34 -8.09 -18.45
CA ASN A 49 9.61 -9.07 -19.24
C ASN A 49 8.60 -8.37 -20.14
N PRO A 50 8.49 -8.75 -21.42
CA PRO A 50 7.52 -8.14 -22.32
C PRO A 50 6.09 -8.48 -21.91
N ILE A 51 5.23 -7.47 -21.86
CA ILE A 51 3.79 -7.59 -21.65
C ILE A 51 3.08 -7.09 -22.91
N ASP A 52 2.35 -7.98 -23.56
CA ASP A 52 1.46 -7.67 -24.68
C ASP A 52 0.03 -8.02 -24.27
N LEU A 53 -0.85 -7.03 -24.14
CA LEU A 53 -2.24 -7.29 -23.74
C LEU A 53 -2.92 -8.27 -24.69
N ALA A 54 -2.62 -8.18 -26.00
CA ALA A 54 -3.21 -9.07 -27.00
C ALA A 54 -2.81 -10.54 -26.79
N SER A 55 -1.64 -10.80 -26.20
CA SER A 55 -1.18 -12.16 -25.89
C SER A 55 -1.97 -12.82 -24.75
N LEU A 56 -2.73 -12.04 -23.98
CA LEU A 56 -3.56 -12.55 -22.88
C LEU A 56 -4.97 -12.98 -23.34
N LYS A 57 -5.27 -12.86 -24.64
CA LYS A 57 -6.56 -13.32 -25.20
C LYS A 57 -6.79 -14.80 -24.87
N GLY A 58 -8.02 -15.13 -24.47
CA GLY A 58 -8.38 -16.44 -23.93
C GLY A 58 -8.25 -16.56 -22.40
N SER A 59 -7.62 -15.58 -21.75
CA SER A 59 -7.56 -15.47 -20.30
C SER A 59 -8.44 -14.33 -19.80
N TRP A 60 -9.00 -14.52 -18.61
CA TRP A 60 -9.49 -13.41 -17.80
C TRP A 60 -8.31 -12.58 -17.32
N VAL A 61 -8.42 -11.25 -17.34
CA VAL A 61 -7.36 -10.37 -16.84
C VAL A 61 -7.91 -9.41 -15.78
N LEU A 62 -7.33 -9.43 -14.59
CA LEU A 62 -7.56 -8.44 -13.54
C LEU A 62 -6.43 -7.41 -13.58
N LEU A 63 -6.72 -6.22 -14.09
CA LEU A 63 -5.81 -5.08 -14.08
C LEU A 63 -6.05 -4.24 -12.82
N ASN A 64 -5.05 -4.12 -11.95
CA ASN A 64 -5.10 -3.26 -10.76
C ASN A 64 -4.25 -2.01 -10.98
N LEU A 65 -4.88 -0.83 -10.96
CA LEU A 65 -4.19 0.45 -10.95
C LEU A 65 -3.93 0.85 -9.50
N TRP A 66 -2.67 1.16 -9.17
CA TRP A 66 -2.25 1.46 -7.80
C TRP A 66 -1.07 2.45 -7.76
N ALA A 67 -0.69 2.89 -6.55
CA ALA A 67 0.52 3.69 -6.37
C ALA A 67 1.18 3.51 -5.00
N THR A 68 2.49 3.76 -4.89
CA THR A 68 3.24 3.62 -3.62
C THR A 68 2.88 4.67 -2.57
N TRP A 69 2.19 5.75 -2.95
CA TRP A 69 1.67 6.76 -2.03
C TRP A 69 0.22 6.47 -1.59
N CYS A 70 -0.48 5.54 -2.24
CA CYS A 70 -1.87 5.23 -1.97
C CYS A 70 -2.01 4.29 -0.76
N GLY A 71 -2.49 4.80 0.37
CA GLY A 71 -2.62 4.04 1.62
C GLY A 71 -3.52 2.81 1.52
N PHE A 72 -4.65 2.90 0.80
CA PHE A 72 -5.55 1.77 0.58
C PHE A 72 -4.93 0.70 -0.32
N CYS A 73 -4.19 1.10 -1.35
CA CYS A 73 -3.45 0.20 -2.21
C CYS A 73 -2.44 -0.63 -1.40
N LYS A 74 -1.69 0.01 -0.50
CA LYS A 74 -0.73 -0.70 0.38
C LYS A 74 -1.38 -1.80 1.21
N LYS A 75 -2.62 -1.56 1.69
CA LYS A 75 -3.36 -2.54 2.49
C LYS A 75 -3.90 -3.69 1.64
N GLU A 76 -4.27 -3.42 0.40
CA GLU A 76 -4.86 -4.39 -0.52
C GLU A 76 -3.82 -5.32 -1.18
N LEU A 77 -2.67 -4.77 -1.58
CA LEU A 77 -1.66 -5.48 -2.38
C LEU A 77 -1.24 -6.84 -1.82
N PRO A 78 -1.03 -7.03 -0.50
CA PRO A 78 -0.74 -8.36 0.05
C PRO A 78 -1.86 -9.40 -0.24
N SER A 79 -3.13 -9.02 -0.11
CA SER A 79 -4.25 -9.91 -0.43
C SER A 79 -4.34 -10.21 -1.94
N LEU A 80 -4.00 -9.23 -2.78
CA LEU A 80 -3.94 -9.41 -4.23
C LEU A 80 -2.79 -10.33 -4.65
N GLU A 81 -1.66 -10.29 -3.94
CA GLU A 81 -0.56 -11.25 -4.10
C GLU A 81 -1.01 -12.67 -3.74
N SER A 82 -1.70 -12.85 -2.61
CA SER A 82 -2.29 -14.16 -2.26
C SER A 82 -3.22 -14.68 -3.37
N LEU A 83 -4.05 -13.80 -3.95
CA LEU A 83 -4.91 -14.15 -5.08
C LEU A 83 -4.10 -14.57 -6.32
N TYR A 84 -3.04 -13.85 -6.64
CA TYR A 84 -2.15 -14.19 -7.75
C TYR A 84 -1.55 -15.59 -7.59
N LEU A 85 -1.07 -15.91 -6.39
CA LEU A 85 -0.48 -17.21 -6.09
C LEU A 85 -1.52 -18.33 -6.20
N GLU A 86 -2.73 -18.13 -5.65
CA GLU A 86 -3.84 -19.09 -5.73
C GLU A 86 -4.28 -19.34 -7.18
N PHE A 87 -4.31 -18.30 -8.02
CA PHE A 87 -4.81 -18.38 -9.40
C PHE A 87 -3.72 -18.54 -10.47
N LYS A 88 -2.45 -18.74 -10.08
CA LYS A 88 -1.29 -18.80 -10.99
C LYS A 88 -1.47 -19.77 -12.17
N ASN A 89 -2.09 -20.92 -11.91
CA ASN A 89 -2.34 -21.98 -12.90
C ASN A 89 -3.74 -21.94 -13.52
N SER A 90 -4.50 -20.86 -13.28
CA SER A 90 -5.85 -20.68 -13.81
C SER A 90 -5.87 -19.83 -15.08
N LYS A 91 -7.08 -19.68 -15.66
CA LYS A 91 -7.36 -18.73 -16.74
C LYS A 91 -7.38 -17.26 -16.27
N LEU A 92 -7.23 -16.96 -14.99
CA LEU A 92 -7.12 -15.60 -14.47
C LEU A 92 -5.66 -15.14 -14.44
N LYS A 93 -5.38 -14.00 -15.09
CA LYS A 93 -4.10 -13.30 -15.05
C LYS A 93 -4.27 -12.00 -14.27
N ILE A 94 -3.30 -11.70 -13.43
CA ILE A 94 -3.29 -10.47 -12.62
C ILE A 94 -2.13 -9.61 -13.10
N LEU A 95 -2.39 -8.34 -13.37
CA LEU A 95 -1.37 -7.36 -13.71
C LEU A 95 -1.57 -6.11 -12.85
N GLY A 96 -0.49 -5.66 -12.22
CA GLY A 96 -0.45 -4.36 -11.57
C GLY A 96 -0.01 -3.26 -12.54
N VAL A 97 -0.59 -2.08 -12.41
CA VAL A 97 -0.19 -0.87 -13.12
C VAL A 97 0.06 0.22 -12.08
N SER A 98 1.34 0.48 -11.78
CA SER A 98 1.73 1.59 -10.91
C SER A 98 1.65 2.90 -11.69
N ILE A 99 0.90 3.87 -11.15
CA ILE A 99 0.80 5.24 -11.70
C ILE A 99 1.79 6.21 -11.06
N ASP A 100 2.78 5.69 -10.31
CA ASP A 100 3.80 6.49 -9.65
C ASP A 100 4.57 7.33 -10.67
N GLN A 101 4.82 8.59 -10.32
CA GLN A 101 5.62 9.49 -11.15
C GLN A 101 7.12 9.30 -10.86
N GLY A 102 7.98 9.65 -11.82
CA GLY A 102 9.43 9.57 -11.72
C GLY A 102 9.99 8.25 -12.23
N ASN A 103 11.12 7.83 -11.65
CA ASN A 103 11.75 6.56 -12.01
C ASN A 103 11.11 5.36 -11.29
N SER A 104 11.33 4.16 -11.82
CA SER A 104 10.74 2.93 -11.26
C SER A 104 11.40 2.42 -9.98
N ALA A 105 12.50 3.02 -9.51
CA ALA A 105 13.28 2.48 -8.39
C ALA A 105 12.49 2.46 -7.08
N GLN A 106 11.67 3.49 -6.84
CA GLN A 106 10.79 3.52 -5.66
C GLN A 106 9.75 2.40 -5.71
N VAL A 107 9.14 2.17 -6.88
CA VAL A 107 8.15 1.11 -7.09
C VAL A 107 8.80 -0.26 -6.87
N LYS A 108 9.97 -0.52 -7.48
CA LYS A 108 10.75 -1.76 -7.31
C LYS A 108 11.10 -2.03 -5.85
N LYS A 109 11.57 -1.01 -5.14
CA LYS A 109 11.88 -1.12 -3.70
C LYS A 109 10.63 -1.48 -2.89
N PHE A 110 9.52 -0.80 -3.16
CA PHE A 110 8.26 -1.03 -2.47
C PHE A 110 7.75 -2.46 -2.67
N ILE A 111 7.66 -2.95 -3.91
CA ILE A 111 7.15 -4.30 -4.19
C ILE A 111 8.01 -5.39 -3.58
N LYS A 112 9.35 -5.21 -3.57
CA LYS A 112 10.29 -6.12 -2.91
C LYS A 112 10.07 -6.17 -1.40
N GLN A 113 9.83 -5.02 -0.77
CA GLN A 113 9.54 -4.93 0.67
C GLN A 113 8.19 -5.57 1.04
N GLN A 114 7.21 -5.49 0.14
CA GLN A 114 5.87 -6.07 0.34
C GLN A 114 5.77 -7.53 -0.11
N GLY A 115 6.81 -8.10 -0.72
CA GLY A 115 6.80 -9.48 -1.22
C GLY A 115 5.86 -9.70 -2.41
N ILE A 116 5.61 -8.67 -3.22
CA ILE A 116 4.70 -8.76 -4.38
C ILE A 116 5.46 -9.36 -5.57
N THR A 117 4.88 -10.37 -6.22
CA THR A 117 5.51 -11.15 -7.30
C THR A 117 4.68 -11.25 -8.58
N PHE A 118 3.43 -10.77 -8.59
CA PHE A 118 2.70 -10.64 -9.86
C PHE A 118 3.33 -9.58 -10.78
N PRO A 119 3.17 -9.69 -12.12
CA PRO A 119 3.77 -8.73 -13.04
C PRO A 119 3.22 -7.32 -12.84
N ILE A 120 4.13 -6.35 -12.74
CA ILE A 120 3.79 -4.94 -12.52
C ILE A 120 4.39 -4.08 -13.62
N ILE A 121 3.54 -3.28 -14.25
CA ILE A 121 3.91 -2.24 -15.22
C ILE A 121 4.05 -0.91 -14.48
N HIS A 122 5.08 -0.13 -14.82
CA HIS A 122 5.22 1.25 -14.37
C HIS A 122 4.72 2.21 -15.46
N ASP A 123 3.49 2.72 -15.31
CA ASP A 123 2.85 3.63 -16.27
C ASP A 123 3.26 5.09 -16.02
N PHE A 124 4.56 5.37 -16.06
CA PHE A 124 5.09 6.72 -15.79
C PHE A 124 4.53 7.79 -16.75
N THR A 125 4.28 7.44 -18.01
CA THR A 125 3.73 8.36 -19.02
C THR A 125 2.22 8.59 -18.85
N GLY A 126 1.56 7.77 -18.03
CA GLY A 126 0.11 7.78 -17.85
C GLY A 126 -0.67 7.29 -19.08
N THR A 127 -0.03 6.56 -20.00
CA THR A 127 -0.67 6.14 -21.25
C THR A 127 -1.75 5.10 -20.98
N ILE A 128 -1.47 4.14 -20.10
CA ILE A 128 -2.41 3.06 -19.78
C ILE A 128 -3.56 3.60 -18.91
N SER A 129 -3.23 4.34 -17.85
CA SER A 129 -4.21 4.91 -16.92
C SER A 129 -5.17 5.90 -17.59
N LYS A 130 -4.70 6.72 -18.54
CA LYS A 130 -5.57 7.59 -19.36
C LYS A 130 -6.48 6.78 -20.29
N ASN A 131 -5.99 5.71 -20.90
CA ASN A 131 -6.83 4.86 -21.77
C ASN A 131 -7.94 4.14 -21.01
N LEU A 132 -7.80 3.99 -19.69
CA LEU A 132 -8.78 3.38 -18.79
C LEU A 132 -9.70 4.40 -18.11
N ASP A 133 -9.55 5.70 -18.44
CA ASP A 133 -10.27 6.82 -17.80
C ASP A 133 -10.23 6.75 -16.25
N SER A 134 -9.09 6.33 -15.69
CA SER A 134 -8.96 6.25 -14.23
C SER A 134 -8.51 7.57 -13.64
N SER A 135 -9.33 8.11 -12.72
CA SER A 135 -9.03 9.33 -11.95
C SER A 135 -8.56 9.05 -10.51
N SER A 136 -8.45 7.78 -10.10
CA SER A 136 -8.10 7.38 -8.73
C SER A 136 -7.54 5.96 -8.62
N VAL A 137 -7.00 5.63 -7.44
CA VAL A 137 -6.48 4.29 -7.09
C VAL A 137 -6.87 3.88 -5.66
N PRO A 138 -7.00 2.58 -5.32
CA PRO A 138 -6.92 1.46 -6.25
C PRO A 138 -8.18 1.36 -7.09
N VAL A 139 -8.01 0.91 -8.34
CA VAL A 139 -9.13 0.61 -9.25
C VAL A 139 -8.79 -0.67 -10.00
N HIS A 140 -9.79 -1.52 -10.16
CA HIS A 140 -9.66 -2.84 -10.77
C HIS A 140 -10.53 -2.90 -12.02
N TYR A 141 -9.92 -3.27 -13.13
CA TYR A 141 -10.60 -3.55 -14.38
C TYR A 141 -10.53 -5.05 -14.65
N LEU A 142 -11.70 -5.67 -14.77
CA LEU A 142 -11.82 -7.06 -15.14
C LEU A 142 -12.08 -7.16 -16.64
N LEU A 143 -11.15 -7.80 -17.34
CA LEU A 143 -11.25 -8.05 -18.77
C LEU A 143 -11.66 -9.50 -19.01
N SER A 144 -12.61 -9.67 -19.93
CA SER A 144 -13.02 -10.97 -20.45
C SER A 144 -11.92 -11.65 -21.26
N PRO A 145 -12.06 -12.95 -21.59
CA PRO A 145 -11.18 -13.65 -22.54
C PRO A 145 -11.08 -13.01 -23.93
N GLN A 146 -12.01 -12.15 -24.30
CA GLN A 146 -11.98 -11.37 -25.55
C GLN A 146 -11.24 -10.03 -25.41
N LEU A 147 -10.70 -9.74 -24.21
CA LEU A 147 -10.03 -8.50 -23.82
C LEU A 147 -10.94 -7.27 -23.81
N GLN A 148 -12.24 -7.46 -23.58
CA GLN A 148 -13.18 -6.37 -23.32
C GLN A 148 -13.27 -6.14 -21.81
N ILE A 149 -13.33 -4.88 -21.38
CA ILE A 149 -13.58 -4.54 -19.97
C ILE A 149 -15.05 -4.88 -19.69
N VAL A 150 -15.26 -5.81 -18.76
CA VAL A 150 -16.60 -6.30 -18.38
C VAL A 150 -16.99 -5.89 -16.96
N GLY A 151 -16.03 -5.46 -16.14
CA GLY A 151 -16.26 -5.02 -14.78
C GLY A 151 -15.27 -3.96 -14.33
N ILE A 152 -15.74 -2.97 -13.57
CA ILE A 152 -14.88 -1.97 -12.89
C ILE A 152 -15.21 -1.97 -11.39
N LEU A 153 -14.19 -2.12 -10.55
CA LEU A 153 -14.31 -2.04 -9.08
C LEU A 153 -13.37 -0.95 -8.58
N ARG A 154 -13.92 0.05 -7.88
CA ARG A 154 -13.16 1.14 -7.27
C ARG A 154 -13.02 0.91 -5.77
N GLY A 155 -11.82 1.15 -5.25
CA GLY A 155 -11.48 0.99 -3.85
C GLY A 155 -10.85 -0.36 -3.54
N ALA A 156 -10.24 -0.43 -2.36
CA ALA A 156 -9.57 -1.62 -1.89
C ALA A 156 -10.59 -2.70 -1.50
N ILE A 157 -10.30 -3.93 -1.90
CA ILE A 157 -11.03 -5.14 -1.49
C ILE A 157 -10.06 -6.11 -0.81
N ASN A 158 -10.59 -6.97 0.06
CA ASN A 158 -9.83 -8.11 0.56
C ASN A 158 -10.00 -9.31 -0.39
N TRP A 159 -8.98 -9.58 -1.20
CA TRP A 159 -9.02 -10.67 -2.18
C TRP A 159 -8.93 -12.08 -1.57
N GLU A 160 -8.58 -12.20 -0.29
CA GLU A 160 -8.53 -13.47 0.45
C GLU A 160 -9.90 -13.89 1.01
N ASP A 161 -10.93 -13.06 0.86
CA ASP A 161 -12.27 -13.39 1.30
C ASP A 161 -12.78 -14.66 0.59
N LYS A 162 -13.24 -15.65 1.37
CA LYS A 162 -13.65 -16.96 0.84
C LYS A 162 -14.81 -16.86 -0.15
N LYS A 163 -15.73 -15.91 0.05
CA LYS A 163 -16.84 -15.66 -0.87
C LYS A 163 -16.31 -15.08 -2.17
N VAL A 164 -15.41 -14.11 -2.11
CA VAL A 164 -14.74 -13.52 -3.29
C VAL A 164 -14.00 -14.60 -4.08
N LEU A 165 -13.18 -15.43 -3.42
CA LEU A 165 -12.46 -16.52 -4.06
C LEU A 165 -13.39 -17.52 -4.74
N SER A 166 -14.48 -17.91 -4.07
CA SER A 166 -15.48 -18.81 -4.66
C SER A 166 -16.14 -18.22 -5.90
N LEU A 167 -16.53 -16.94 -5.85
CA LEU A 167 -17.16 -16.25 -6.98
C LEU A 167 -16.17 -16.08 -8.16
N LEU A 168 -14.90 -15.76 -7.90
CA LEU A 168 -13.86 -15.70 -8.93
C LEU A 168 -13.61 -17.08 -9.57
N LYS A 169 -13.62 -18.16 -8.77
CA LYS A 169 -13.51 -19.53 -9.29
C LYS A 169 -14.67 -19.86 -10.23
N GLN A 170 -15.90 -19.43 -9.92
CA GLN A 170 -17.06 -19.61 -10.80
C GLN A 170 -16.93 -18.77 -12.07
N LEU A 171 -16.63 -17.48 -11.93
CA LEU A 171 -16.45 -16.55 -13.05
C LEU A 171 -15.42 -17.06 -14.06
N THR A 172 -14.28 -17.56 -13.58
CA THR A 172 -13.18 -18.02 -14.44
C THR A 172 -13.46 -19.32 -15.20
N GLN A 173 -14.56 -20.02 -14.89
CA GLN A 173 -15.06 -21.13 -15.72
C GLN A 173 -15.85 -20.65 -16.94
N LEU A 174 -16.27 -19.39 -16.96
CA LEU A 174 -17.00 -18.81 -18.09
C LEU A 174 -16.03 -18.37 -19.18
N ASP A 175 -16.31 -18.75 -20.43
CA ASP A 175 -15.52 -18.30 -21.59
C ASP A 175 -16.00 -16.96 -22.17
N LYS A 176 -17.19 -16.50 -21.75
CA LYS A 176 -17.80 -15.22 -22.12
C LYS A 176 -18.75 -14.74 -21.03
N ILE A 177 -18.94 -13.44 -20.94
CA ILE A 177 -20.07 -12.83 -20.22
C ILE A 177 -21.12 -12.44 -21.24
N ASP A 178 -22.38 -12.77 -20.97
CA ASP A 178 -23.47 -12.27 -21.79
C ASP A 178 -23.83 -10.85 -21.36
N LEU A 179 -23.19 -9.88 -22.02
CA LEU A 179 -23.43 -8.46 -21.83
C LEU A 179 -24.58 -7.92 -22.70
N SER A 180 -25.34 -8.79 -23.40
CA SER A 180 -26.43 -8.36 -24.29
C SER A 180 -27.48 -7.50 -23.59
N ARG A 181 -27.70 -7.75 -22.29
CA ARG A 181 -28.59 -6.93 -21.45
C ARG A 181 -27.96 -5.61 -20.98
N ILE A 182 -26.64 -5.54 -20.86
CA ILE A 182 -25.90 -4.30 -20.55
C ILE A 182 -25.82 -3.39 -21.79
N ASN A 183 -25.93 -3.97 -22.99
CA ASN A 183 -26.06 -3.25 -24.27
C ASN A 183 -27.43 -2.59 -24.53
N SER A 184 -28.21 -2.29 -23.49
CA SER A 184 -29.39 -1.41 -23.61
C SER A 184 -29.15 0.04 -23.14
N ALA A 185 -27.90 0.42 -22.88
CA ALA A 185 -27.51 1.83 -22.64
C ALA A 185 -26.70 2.47 -23.79
N GLN A 186 -26.63 1.82 -24.96
CA GLN A 186 -26.07 2.40 -26.19
C GLN A 186 -27.15 2.71 -27.24
N ASN A 187 -28.29 3.24 -26.80
CA ASN A 187 -29.17 3.98 -27.70
C ASN A 187 -29.29 5.42 -27.17
N PRO A 188 -28.70 6.43 -27.86
CA PRO A 188 -28.73 7.85 -27.43
C PRO A 188 -30.14 8.47 -27.43
N SER A 189 -31.17 7.67 -27.70
CA SER A 189 -32.59 8.03 -27.68
C SER A 189 -33.32 7.61 -26.39
N THR A 190 -32.64 6.95 -25.45
CA THR A 190 -33.17 6.61 -24.11
C THR A 190 -32.82 7.74 -23.12
N PRO A 191 -33.70 8.11 -22.17
CA PRO A 191 -33.51 9.32 -21.36
C PRO A 191 -32.19 9.28 -20.60
N ILE A 192 -31.44 10.38 -20.62
CA ILE A 192 -30.27 10.61 -19.79
C ILE A 192 -30.63 10.18 -18.36
N LYS A 193 -30.00 9.11 -17.84
CA LYS A 193 -30.17 8.75 -16.44
C LYS A 193 -29.68 9.95 -15.62
N ALA A 194 -30.60 10.61 -14.93
CA ALA A 194 -30.26 11.71 -14.04
C ALA A 194 -29.35 11.17 -12.94
N LEU A 195 -28.11 11.67 -12.90
CA LEU A 195 -27.17 11.32 -11.85
C LEU A 195 -27.42 12.20 -10.63
N ASN A 196 -27.37 11.60 -9.44
CA ASN A 196 -27.36 12.37 -8.22
C ASN A 196 -26.00 13.09 -8.07
N PRO A 197 -25.98 14.38 -7.71
CA PRO A 197 -24.73 15.11 -7.48
C PRO A 197 -23.94 14.45 -6.34
N PRO A 198 -22.63 14.23 -6.49
CA PRO A 198 -21.84 13.74 -5.38
C PRO A 198 -21.83 14.77 -4.25
N LYS A 199 -21.97 14.28 -3.01
CA LYS A 199 -21.80 15.13 -1.84
C LYS A 199 -20.31 15.41 -1.66
N ILE A 200 -19.96 16.68 -1.45
CA ILE A 200 -18.59 17.09 -1.16
C ILE A 200 -18.48 17.35 0.35
N GLU A 201 -17.55 16.66 1.00
CA GLU A 201 -17.07 16.97 2.33
C GLU A 201 -15.58 17.32 2.24
N ALA A 202 -15.09 18.23 3.09
CA ALA A 202 -13.68 18.60 3.09
C ALA A 202 -13.17 18.89 4.50
N ASP A 203 -11.96 18.44 4.76
CA ASP A 203 -11.24 18.70 6.01
C ASP A 203 -9.77 19.00 5.74
N ILE A 204 -9.12 19.61 6.73
CA ILE A 204 -7.67 19.83 6.72
C ILE A 204 -7.07 19.10 7.90
N GLN A 205 -6.12 18.21 7.59
CA GLN A 205 -5.30 17.51 8.56
C GLN A 205 -3.85 17.88 8.30
N GLU A 206 -3.22 18.53 9.30
CA GLU A 206 -1.88 19.08 9.18
C GLU A 206 -1.76 20.03 7.97
N ASN A 207 -1.00 19.63 6.94
CA ASN A 207 -0.82 20.39 5.71
C ASN A 207 -1.49 19.69 4.51
N GLN A 208 -2.55 18.92 4.74
CA GLN A 208 -3.29 18.23 3.71
C GLN A 208 -4.73 18.69 3.70
N LEU A 209 -5.19 19.18 2.55
CA LEU A 209 -6.62 19.35 2.30
C LEU A 209 -7.15 18.04 1.72
N ASN A 210 -8.06 17.40 2.45
CA ASN A 210 -8.79 16.23 2.01
C ASN A 210 -10.14 16.68 1.45
N VAL A 211 -10.44 16.29 0.22
CA VAL A 211 -11.74 16.52 -0.44
C VAL A 211 -12.37 15.16 -0.69
N HIS A 212 -13.44 14.86 0.03
CA HIS A 212 -14.20 13.62 -0.04
C HIS A 212 -15.42 13.81 -0.94
N LEU A 213 -15.45 13.10 -2.06
CA LEU A 213 -16.61 12.98 -2.92
C LEU A 213 -17.35 11.69 -2.55
N ILE A 214 -18.58 11.83 -2.06
CA ILE A 214 -19.39 10.73 -1.57
C ILE A 214 -20.48 10.45 -2.61
N PHE A 215 -20.45 9.22 -3.14
CA PHE A 215 -21.42 8.71 -4.10
C PHE A 215 -22.30 7.67 -3.40
N GLU A 216 -23.59 7.96 -3.27
CA GLU A 216 -24.60 7.00 -2.79
C GLU A 216 -25.05 6.03 -3.90
N GLU A 217 -24.70 6.34 -5.15
CA GLU A 217 -24.94 5.50 -6.31
C GLU A 217 -23.64 4.87 -6.85
N ASN A 218 -23.78 4.15 -7.95
CA ASN A 218 -22.70 3.52 -8.67
C ASN A 218 -21.76 4.57 -9.30
N ILE A 219 -20.62 4.82 -8.68
CA ILE A 219 -19.58 5.76 -9.13
C ILE A 219 -19.14 5.53 -10.59
N ASN A 220 -19.24 4.31 -11.11
CA ASN A 220 -18.78 4.00 -12.47
C ASN A 220 -19.74 4.51 -13.55
N GLU A 221 -20.90 5.05 -13.17
CA GLU A 221 -21.78 5.79 -14.08
C GLU A 221 -21.32 7.25 -14.28
N TYR A 222 -20.32 7.70 -13.52
CA TYR A 222 -19.82 9.07 -13.51
C TYR A 222 -18.46 9.18 -14.19
N GLN A 223 -18.32 10.14 -15.10
CA GLN A 223 -17.05 10.74 -15.48
C GLN A 223 -16.81 11.94 -14.55
N ILE A 224 -15.78 11.87 -13.70
CA ILE A 224 -15.55 12.85 -12.62
C ILE A 224 -14.26 13.63 -12.90
N GLY A 225 -14.36 14.95 -12.92
CA GLY A 225 -13.22 15.86 -12.99
C GLY A 225 -12.49 15.98 -11.65
N VAL A 226 -11.20 16.34 -11.69
CA VAL A 226 -10.44 16.67 -10.48
C VAL A 226 -11.07 17.90 -9.81
N PRO A 227 -11.33 17.89 -8.49
CA PRO A 227 -11.86 19.06 -7.80
C PRO A 227 -11.01 20.31 -8.04
N GLN A 228 -11.66 21.41 -8.40
CA GLN A 228 -11.02 22.70 -8.55
C GLN A 228 -11.18 23.45 -7.24
N VAL A 229 -10.06 23.70 -6.56
CA VAL A 229 -10.03 24.39 -5.28
C VAL A 229 -9.42 25.77 -5.49
N THR A 230 -10.11 26.81 -5.04
CA THR A 230 -9.55 28.16 -5.03
C THR A 230 -8.69 28.34 -3.78
N PHE A 231 -7.42 28.68 -3.96
CA PHE A 231 -6.46 28.90 -2.87
C PHE A 231 -6.12 30.39 -2.73
N PRO A 232 -5.92 30.88 -1.49
CA PRO A 232 -5.28 32.18 -1.26
C PRO A 232 -3.87 32.23 -1.86
N SER A 233 -3.39 33.43 -2.20
CA SER A 233 -2.09 33.64 -2.86
C SER A 233 -0.87 33.12 -2.08
N GLU A 234 -1.03 32.93 -0.78
CA GLU A 234 -0.05 32.47 0.18
C GLU A 234 0.00 30.95 0.31
N ILE A 235 -0.97 30.25 -0.26
CA ILE A 235 -1.08 28.80 -0.28
C ILE A 235 -0.88 28.29 -1.70
N SER A 236 0.03 27.33 -1.84
CA SER A 236 0.21 26.52 -3.03
C SER A 236 0.05 25.05 -2.66
N PHE A 237 0.03 24.15 -3.63
CA PHE A 237 0.13 22.72 -3.38
C PHE A 237 1.21 22.11 -4.27
N SER A 238 1.90 21.07 -3.78
CA SER A 238 2.95 20.40 -4.56
C SER A 238 2.42 19.35 -5.51
N ASN A 239 1.38 18.64 -5.10
CA ASN A 239 0.84 17.49 -5.80
C ASN A 239 -0.57 17.21 -5.29
N ILE A 240 -1.30 16.43 -6.09
CA ILE A 240 -2.62 15.91 -5.76
C ILE A 240 -2.52 14.40 -5.83
N SER A 241 -2.99 13.70 -4.80
CA SER A 241 -3.22 12.26 -4.85
C SER A 241 -4.71 11.99 -4.74
N SER A 242 -5.20 10.94 -5.39
CA SER A 242 -6.59 10.52 -5.27
C SER A 242 -6.66 9.07 -4.83
N THR A 243 -7.54 8.80 -3.87
CA THR A 243 -7.80 7.44 -3.38
C THR A 243 -9.28 7.13 -3.39
N SER A 244 -9.65 5.89 -3.70
CA SER A 244 -11.04 5.45 -3.61
C SER A 244 -11.22 4.41 -2.50
N GLN A 245 -12.39 4.44 -1.87
CA GLN A 245 -12.77 3.49 -0.83
C GLN A 245 -14.23 3.06 -1.05
N ALA A 246 -14.46 1.77 -1.20
CA ALA A 246 -15.79 1.19 -1.17
C ALA A 246 -16.26 1.07 0.29
N GLN A 247 -17.49 1.52 0.56
CA GLN A 247 -18.20 1.32 1.82
C GLN A 247 -19.58 0.72 1.53
N VAL A 248 -20.27 0.23 2.56
CA VAL A 248 -21.62 -0.33 2.40
C VAL A 248 -22.53 0.74 1.79
N ASN A 249 -23.04 0.48 0.58
CA ASN A 249 -23.94 1.34 -0.21
C ASN A 249 -23.38 2.71 -0.63
N LYS A 250 -22.07 2.96 -0.51
CA LYS A 250 -21.48 4.21 -1.00
C LYS A 250 -20.02 4.05 -1.39
N THR A 251 -19.57 4.85 -2.34
CA THR A 251 -18.15 4.97 -2.69
C THR A 251 -17.66 6.35 -2.30
N ILE A 252 -16.51 6.40 -1.62
CA ILE A 252 -15.85 7.66 -1.27
C ILE A 252 -14.59 7.79 -2.12
N LEU A 253 -14.52 8.86 -2.90
CA LEU A 253 -13.35 9.27 -3.64
C LEU A 253 -12.70 10.46 -2.94
N THR A 254 -11.50 10.28 -2.43
CA THR A 254 -10.76 11.28 -1.65
C THR A 254 -9.62 11.86 -2.47
N TYR A 255 -9.65 13.16 -2.72
CA TYR A 255 -8.53 13.92 -3.27
C TYR A 255 -7.76 14.62 -2.15
N ILE A 256 -6.45 14.44 -2.12
CA ILE A 256 -5.55 14.98 -1.10
C ILE A 256 -4.62 15.98 -1.77
N TYR A 257 -4.72 17.24 -1.38
CA TYR A 257 -3.86 18.33 -1.83
C TYR A 257 -2.80 18.57 -0.75
N TYR A 258 -1.54 18.39 -1.10
CA TYR A 258 -0.42 18.63 -0.17
C TYR A 258 -0.05 20.12 -0.19
N LEU A 259 -0.54 20.83 0.84
CA LEU A 259 -0.44 22.27 0.94
C LEU A 259 0.97 22.72 1.31
N LYS A 260 1.37 23.85 0.73
CA LYS A 260 2.58 24.60 1.04
C LYS A 260 2.18 26.04 1.29
N MET A 261 2.46 26.52 2.49
CA MET A 261 2.09 27.85 2.91
C MET A 261 3.36 28.67 3.17
N LYS A 262 3.31 29.96 2.85
CA LYS A 262 4.41 30.88 3.16
C LYS A 262 4.43 31.29 4.64
N ASN A 263 3.24 31.48 5.23
CA ASN A 263 3.08 31.93 6.60
C ASN A 263 2.04 31.06 7.32
N LEU A 264 2.11 31.05 8.65
CA LEU A 264 1.09 30.46 9.51
C LEU A 264 -0.04 31.47 9.75
N GLY A 265 -1.26 30.98 9.95
CA GLY A 265 -2.40 31.86 10.16
C GLY A 265 -3.74 31.23 9.79
N ASN A 266 -4.77 32.06 9.82
CA ASN A 266 -6.12 31.71 9.36
C ASN A 266 -6.20 31.87 7.85
N TYR A 267 -6.63 30.82 7.16
CA TYR A 267 -6.89 30.84 5.74
C TYR A 267 -8.27 30.30 5.43
N SER A 268 -8.93 30.90 4.43
CA SER A 268 -10.13 30.35 3.82
C SER A 268 -9.73 29.67 2.51
N ILE A 269 -9.98 28.37 2.41
CA ILE A 269 -9.64 27.54 1.26
C ILE A 269 -10.95 27.10 0.61
N GLY A 270 -11.13 27.48 -0.65
CA GLY A 270 -12.36 27.26 -1.41
C GLY A 270 -12.78 28.51 -2.20
N PRO A 271 -13.87 28.43 -2.98
CA PRO A 271 -14.78 27.29 -3.12
C PRO A 271 -14.11 26.05 -3.75
N ILE A 272 -14.73 24.90 -3.52
CA ILE A 272 -14.34 23.62 -4.12
C ILE A 272 -15.42 23.27 -5.14
N GLU A 273 -15.05 23.17 -6.41
CA GLU A 273 -15.95 22.84 -7.51
C GLU A 273 -15.59 21.50 -8.14
N VAL A 274 -16.60 20.67 -8.40
CA VAL A 274 -16.41 19.36 -9.02
C VAL A 274 -17.32 19.26 -10.23
N LYS A 275 -16.71 19.03 -11.38
CA LYS A 275 -17.42 18.73 -12.63
C LYS A 275 -17.62 17.24 -12.77
N TYR A 276 -18.80 16.83 -13.21
CA TYR A 276 -19.12 15.44 -13.47
C TYR A 276 -20.10 15.29 -14.64
N ARG A 277 -20.08 14.14 -15.29
CA ARG A 277 -20.98 13.81 -16.40
C ARG A 277 -21.35 12.33 -16.33
N SER A 278 -22.50 11.97 -16.88
CA SER A 278 -22.83 10.56 -17.13
C SER A 278 -21.96 9.96 -18.24
N ILE A 279 -21.46 8.75 -18.01
CA ILE A 279 -20.76 7.99 -19.06
C ILE A 279 -21.67 7.64 -20.24
N TYR A 280 -22.99 7.72 -20.05
CA TYR A 280 -24.01 7.49 -21.08
C TYR A 280 -24.26 8.75 -21.94
N GLY A 281 -23.50 9.83 -21.71
CA GLY A 281 -23.66 11.12 -22.39
C GLY A 281 -24.56 12.10 -21.62
N GLY A 282 -24.78 13.27 -22.22
CA GLY A 282 -25.49 14.39 -21.58
C GLY A 282 -24.56 15.55 -21.23
N GLU A 283 -25.14 16.59 -20.64
CA GLU A 283 -24.41 17.80 -20.27
C GLU A 283 -23.45 17.56 -19.10
N GLU A 284 -22.35 18.31 -19.08
CA GLU A 284 -21.48 18.37 -17.91
C GLU A 284 -22.19 19.16 -16.80
N MET A 285 -22.28 18.55 -15.63
CA MET A 285 -22.87 19.13 -14.43
C MET A 285 -21.76 19.53 -13.46
N SER A 286 -22.10 20.41 -12.52
CA SER A 286 -21.20 20.78 -11.43
C SER A 286 -21.90 20.70 -10.08
N THR A 287 -21.11 20.41 -9.05
CA THR A 287 -21.50 20.53 -7.64
C THR A 287 -20.37 21.25 -6.91
N SER A 288 -20.71 21.95 -5.82
CA SER A 288 -19.73 22.78 -5.11
C SER A 288 -19.86 22.67 -3.59
N HIS A 289 -18.74 22.91 -2.93
CA HIS A 289 -18.65 23.10 -1.48
C HIS A 289 -18.10 24.51 -1.23
N PRO A 290 -18.64 25.26 -0.25
CA PRO A 290 -18.23 26.64 0.02
C PRO A 290 -16.74 26.77 0.40
N GLY A 291 -16.12 25.66 0.80
CA GLY A 291 -14.75 25.62 1.30
C GLY A 291 -14.73 25.53 2.82
N LEU A 292 -13.58 25.80 3.42
CA LEU A 292 -13.40 25.81 4.86
C LEU A 292 -12.40 26.87 5.29
N SER A 293 -12.56 27.34 6.53
CA SER A 293 -11.55 28.16 7.19
C SER A 293 -10.72 27.28 8.12
N HIS A 294 -9.40 27.39 8.04
CA HIS A 294 -8.48 26.64 8.89
C HIS A 294 -7.37 27.54 9.43
N ASN A 295 -7.05 27.37 10.71
CA ASN A 295 -5.94 28.05 11.37
C ASN A 295 -4.74 27.11 11.42
N PHE A 296 -3.76 27.36 10.55
CA PHE A 296 -2.52 26.63 10.58
C PHE A 296 -1.63 27.17 11.70
N LYS A 297 -1.49 26.38 12.77
CA LYS A 297 -0.63 26.67 13.91
C LYS A 297 0.62 25.79 13.85
N THR A 298 1.66 26.22 14.55
CA THR A 298 2.77 25.32 14.86
C THR A 298 2.24 24.11 15.65
N ALA A 299 2.75 22.92 15.34
CA ALA A 299 2.53 21.77 16.22
C ALA A 299 2.98 22.14 17.65
N PRO A 300 2.29 21.67 18.71
CA PRO A 300 2.70 21.96 20.08
C PRO A 300 4.16 21.56 20.26
N ASN A 301 4.99 22.47 20.79
CA ASN A 301 6.36 22.14 21.11
C ASN A 301 6.35 21.20 22.32
N TYR A 302 6.42 19.88 22.10
CA TYR A 302 6.39 18.85 23.14
C TYR A 302 7.72 18.72 23.91
N LYS A 303 8.77 19.47 23.55
CA LYS A 303 10.07 19.48 24.28
C LYS A 303 9.93 19.64 25.81
N PRO A 304 9.08 20.53 26.36
CA PRO A 304 8.89 20.67 27.81
C PRO A 304 8.32 19.42 28.47
N ILE A 305 7.43 18.70 27.77
CA ILE A 305 6.83 17.45 28.27
C ILE A 305 7.88 16.34 28.31
N TYR A 306 8.75 16.25 27.31
CA TYR A 306 9.87 15.30 27.34
C TYR A 306 10.86 15.60 28.48
N TYR A 307 11.15 16.88 28.78
CA TYR A 307 11.97 17.24 29.95
C TYR A 307 11.30 16.88 31.27
N LEU A 308 9.98 17.07 31.39
CA LEU A 308 9.24 16.70 32.59
C LEU A 308 9.21 15.18 32.79
N LEU A 309 9.00 14.40 31.72
CA LEU A 309 9.05 12.94 31.75
C LEU A 309 10.47 12.44 32.10
N ALA A 310 11.52 13.07 31.56
CA ALA A 310 12.90 12.76 31.89
C ALA A 310 13.22 13.09 33.36
N LEU A 311 12.71 14.21 33.89
CA LEU A 311 12.86 14.58 35.30
C LEU A 311 12.13 13.59 36.21
N CYS A 312 10.90 13.19 35.87
CA CYS A 312 10.16 12.16 36.60
C CYS A 312 10.88 10.81 36.59
N ALA A 313 11.45 10.40 35.45
CA ALA A 313 12.26 9.19 35.35
C ALA A 313 13.53 9.28 36.22
N LEU A 314 14.19 10.45 36.25
CA LEU A 314 15.37 10.69 37.09
C LEU A 314 15.01 10.60 38.58
N ILE A 315 13.92 11.26 39.01
CA ILE A 315 13.42 11.21 40.39
C ILE A 315 13.05 9.77 40.77
N PHE A 316 12.43 9.02 39.85
CA PHE A 316 12.09 7.61 40.07
C PHE A 316 13.35 6.74 40.23
N ILE A 317 14.39 6.96 39.43
CA ILE A 317 15.68 6.26 39.56
C ILE A 317 16.36 6.61 40.89
N ILE A 318 16.36 7.90 41.28
CA ILE A 318 16.95 8.35 42.55
C ILE A 318 16.19 7.75 43.74
N THR A 319 14.86 7.75 43.70
CA THR A 319 14.04 7.14 44.76
C THR A 319 14.23 5.63 44.84
N LEU A 320 14.34 4.92 43.70
CA LEU A 320 14.73 3.51 43.67
C LEU A 320 16.13 3.28 44.25
N TYR A 321 17.08 4.17 43.98
CA TYR A 321 18.44 4.07 44.51
C TYR A 321 18.50 4.27 46.02
N ILE A 322 17.77 5.27 46.54
CA ILE A 322 17.64 5.51 47.98
C ILE A 322 16.91 4.34 48.65
N PHE A 323 15.81 3.86 48.06
CA PHE A 323 15.09 2.69 48.57
C PHE A 323 15.99 1.44 48.58
N LYS A 324 16.77 1.23 47.53
CA LYS A 324 17.76 0.15 47.45
C LYS A 324 18.85 0.31 48.51
N ALA A 325 19.35 1.52 48.77
CA ALA A 325 20.36 1.78 49.80
C ALA A 325 19.82 1.58 51.23
N VAL A 326 18.55 1.92 51.48
CA VAL A 326 17.89 1.76 52.78
C VAL A 326 17.49 0.30 53.03
N VAL A 327 16.99 -0.40 52.00
CA VAL A 327 16.56 -1.82 52.11
C VAL A 327 17.74 -2.79 52.09
N LEU A 328 18.80 -2.50 51.33
CA LEU A 328 20.01 -3.34 51.28
C LEU A 328 21.06 -2.96 52.33
N GLY A 329 20.78 -1.95 53.17
CA GLY A 329 21.63 -1.57 54.31
C GLY A 329 21.60 -2.59 55.46
N THR A 330 20.72 -3.59 55.39
CA THR A 330 20.62 -4.69 56.35
C THR A 330 20.48 -6.02 55.59
N GLU A 331 21.58 -6.61 55.16
CA GLU A 331 21.87 -8.06 55.24
C GLU A 331 23.05 -8.44 54.32
N THR A 332 23.99 -9.20 54.89
CA THR A 332 25.20 -9.71 54.25
C THR A 332 24.97 -10.91 53.32
N LYS A 333 25.74 -10.92 52.22
CA LYS A 333 26.22 -12.07 51.41
C LYS A 333 25.18 -12.96 50.71
N ASN A 334 25.05 -12.74 49.40
CA ASN A 334 25.43 -13.76 48.39
C ASN A 334 25.53 -13.12 47.00
N GLN A 335 26.74 -13.13 46.42
CA GLN A 335 27.00 -12.75 45.03
C GLN A 335 26.84 -13.98 44.14
N ILE A 336 25.86 -13.93 43.23
CA ILE A 336 25.84 -14.74 42.00
C ILE A 336 26.05 -13.73 40.87
N SER A 337 27.08 -13.96 40.04
CA SER A 337 27.64 -12.96 39.11
C SER A 337 26.74 -12.71 37.89
N ASN A 338 26.58 -11.43 37.51
CA ASN A 338 25.89 -10.98 36.29
C ASN A 338 26.72 -11.22 35.01
N SER A 339 28.00 -11.54 35.12
CA SER A 339 28.96 -11.61 34.00
C SER A 339 28.75 -12.82 33.08
N SER A 340 28.38 -13.99 33.62
CA SER A 340 28.14 -15.20 32.79
C SER A 340 26.93 -15.10 31.86
N LEU A 341 25.93 -14.27 32.21
CA LEU A 341 24.72 -14.06 31.42
C LEU A 341 24.95 -13.11 30.24
N ASP A 342 25.72 -12.04 30.46
CA ASP A 342 26.10 -11.09 29.42
C ASP A 342 27.05 -11.72 28.39
N LEU A 343 27.94 -12.63 28.81
CA LEU A 343 28.87 -13.33 27.92
C LEU A 343 28.16 -14.21 26.87
N LYS A 344 27.23 -15.07 27.31
CA LYS A 344 26.48 -15.96 26.40
C LYS A 344 25.63 -15.16 25.41
N LYS A 345 25.13 -14.00 25.84
CA LYS A 345 24.37 -13.08 24.99
C LYS A 345 25.24 -12.48 23.89
N PHE A 346 26.41 -11.91 24.22
CA PHE A 346 27.28 -11.31 23.21
C PHE A 346 27.83 -12.33 22.21
N MET A 347 28.13 -13.55 22.66
CA MET A 347 28.55 -14.63 21.77
C MET A 347 27.44 -15.04 20.79
N GLY A 348 26.19 -15.15 21.26
CA GLY A 348 25.03 -15.42 20.40
C GLY A 348 24.81 -14.32 19.37
N GLU A 349 24.91 -13.05 19.78
CA GLU A 349 24.79 -11.90 18.88
C GLU A 349 25.90 -11.87 17.83
N LEU A 350 27.16 -12.15 18.21
CA LEU A 350 28.28 -12.19 17.26
C LEU A 350 28.13 -13.29 16.20
N ILE A 351 27.63 -14.47 16.60
CA ILE A 351 27.35 -15.57 15.68
C ILE A 351 26.26 -15.16 14.68
N ASN A 352 25.16 -14.57 15.16
CA ASN A 352 24.08 -14.09 14.30
C ASN A 352 24.57 -13.02 13.32
N ILE A 353 25.39 -12.06 13.77
CA ILE A 353 25.97 -11.03 12.91
C ILE A 353 26.86 -11.66 11.83
N ARG A 354 27.67 -12.67 12.16
CA ARG A 354 28.50 -13.40 11.18
C ARG A 354 27.68 -14.11 10.10
N THR A 355 26.43 -14.50 10.37
CA THR A 355 25.56 -15.10 9.33
C THR A 355 25.21 -14.10 8.22
N LEU A 356 25.09 -12.81 8.54
CA LEU A 356 24.82 -11.74 7.56
C LEU A 356 25.99 -11.56 6.57
N LYS A 357 27.22 -11.87 6.99
CA LYS A 357 28.40 -11.92 6.12
C LYS A 357 28.29 -13.04 5.09
N ILE A 358 27.71 -14.18 5.49
CA ILE A 358 27.52 -15.37 4.64
C ILE A 358 26.35 -15.15 3.67
N SER A 359 25.29 -14.44 4.07
CA SER A 359 24.14 -14.12 3.21
C SER A 359 24.40 -12.99 2.20
N GLY A 360 25.59 -12.37 2.23
CA GLY A 360 25.97 -11.29 1.32
C GLY A 360 25.45 -9.89 1.71
N GLU A 361 24.90 -9.74 2.93
CA GLU A 361 24.34 -8.49 3.45
C GLU A 361 25.42 -7.62 4.12
N THR A 362 26.49 -7.31 3.37
CA THR A 362 27.72 -6.67 3.89
C THR A 362 27.49 -5.37 4.66
N GLN A 363 26.54 -4.54 4.23
CA GLN A 363 26.26 -3.25 4.89
C GLN A 363 25.55 -3.43 6.23
N GLU A 364 24.61 -4.37 6.32
CA GLU A 364 23.90 -4.67 7.56
C GLU A 364 24.82 -5.40 8.54
N TYR A 365 25.64 -6.32 8.04
CA TYR A 365 26.71 -6.98 8.79
C TYR A 365 27.65 -5.96 9.45
N GLN A 366 28.19 -4.99 8.70
CA GLN A 366 29.09 -3.96 9.24
C GLN A 366 28.41 -3.08 10.28
N LYS A 367 27.16 -2.68 10.03
CA LYS A 367 26.38 -1.87 10.97
C LYS A 367 26.14 -2.59 12.29
N GLN A 368 25.71 -3.84 12.24
CA GLN A 368 25.47 -4.62 13.46
C GLN A 368 26.77 -4.94 14.20
N LEU A 369 27.86 -5.19 13.48
CA LEU A 369 29.17 -5.45 14.08
C LEU A 369 29.69 -4.25 14.90
N VAL A 370 29.55 -3.03 14.38
CA VAL A 370 29.91 -1.80 15.11
C VAL A 370 28.98 -1.58 16.32
N GLY A 371 27.69 -1.90 16.16
CA GLY A 371 26.73 -1.86 17.26
C GLY A 371 27.07 -2.82 18.41
N LEU A 372 27.48 -4.05 18.09
CA LEU A 372 27.91 -5.03 19.08
C LEU A 372 29.21 -4.60 19.78
N TYR A 373 30.19 -4.06 19.04
CA TYR A 373 31.42 -3.55 19.65
C TYR A 373 31.16 -2.47 20.70
N LYS A 374 30.17 -1.59 20.46
CA LYS A 374 29.72 -0.59 21.46
C LYS A 374 29.22 -1.25 22.74
N GLN A 375 28.39 -2.27 22.61
CA GLN A 375 27.81 -2.97 23.76
C GLN A 375 28.88 -3.70 24.57
N VAL A 376 29.79 -4.39 23.87
CA VAL A 376 30.88 -5.15 24.48
C VAL A 376 31.87 -4.23 25.21
N LEU A 377 32.24 -3.09 24.63
CA LEU A 377 33.10 -2.11 25.29
C LEU A 377 32.45 -1.48 26.53
N ALA A 378 31.15 -1.18 26.47
CA ALA A 378 30.40 -0.67 27.61
C ALA A 378 30.38 -1.67 28.78
N ALA A 379 30.35 -2.98 28.46
CA ALA A 379 30.38 -4.04 29.47
C ALA A 379 31.78 -4.30 30.04
N SER A 380 32.84 -4.10 29.25
CA SER A 380 34.21 -4.47 29.65
C SER A 380 35.03 -3.35 30.32
N SER A 381 34.40 -2.23 30.69
CA SER A 381 35.07 -1.02 31.21
C SER A 381 36.19 -0.43 30.32
N ASN A 382 36.30 -0.88 29.07
CA ASN A 382 37.29 -0.39 28.11
C ASN A 382 36.78 0.87 27.41
N LYS A 383 37.70 1.77 27.03
CA LYS A 383 37.37 3.01 26.33
C LYS A 383 38.03 3.03 24.95
N ASP A 384 37.23 3.27 23.92
CA ASP A 384 37.70 3.54 22.57
C ASP A 384 37.13 4.89 22.11
N THR A 385 37.95 5.94 22.17
CA THR A 385 37.54 7.32 21.90
C THR A 385 37.23 7.60 20.42
N GLN A 386 37.54 6.66 19.53
CA GLN A 386 37.24 6.77 18.09
C GLN A 386 35.95 6.02 17.71
N LEU A 387 35.33 5.31 18.65
CA LEU A 387 34.17 4.46 18.40
C LEU A 387 32.90 5.24 18.08
N ASP A 388 32.63 6.33 18.79
CA ASP A 388 31.39 7.10 18.57
C ASP A 388 31.37 7.70 17.16
N GLN A 389 32.53 8.17 16.67
CA GLN A 389 32.68 8.63 15.30
C GLN A 389 32.48 7.48 14.30
N LEU A 390 33.05 6.29 14.57
CA LEU A 390 32.89 5.11 13.72
C LEU A 390 31.43 4.62 13.65
N ILE A 391 30.70 4.66 14.77
CA ILE A 391 29.27 4.33 14.83
C ILE A 391 28.47 5.30 13.98
N GLU A 392 28.74 6.60 14.11
CA GLU A 392 28.03 7.63 13.36
C GLU A 392 28.25 7.45 11.85
N GLU A 393 29.51 7.26 11.45
CA GLU A 393 29.89 7.09 10.05
C GLU A 393 29.29 5.81 9.43
N VAL A 394 29.35 4.67 10.12
CA VAL A 394 28.90 3.38 9.58
C VAL A 394 27.37 3.21 9.70
N SER A 395 26.76 3.65 10.78
CA SER A 395 25.34 3.40 11.06
C SER A 395 24.40 4.44 10.45
N TYR A 396 24.87 5.68 10.30
CA TYR A 396 24.03 6.81 9.89
C TYR A 396 24.54 7.51 8.63
N ALA A 397 25.86 7.65 8.45
CA ALA A 397 26.43 8.26 7.24
C ALA A 397 26.64 7.27 6.07
N GLY A 398 26.42 5.97 6.30
CA GLY A 398 26.49 4.92 5.27
C GLY A 398 27.91 4.56 4.81
N LYS A 399 28.93 4.91 5.60
CA LYS A 399 30.33 4.51 5.36
C LYS A 399 30.43 2.98 5.37
N LYS A 400 31.08 2.42 4.34
CA LYS A 400 31.44 1.01 4.30
C LYS A 400 32.85 0.83 4.84
N LEU A 401 33.02 -0.10 5.76
CA LEU A 401 34.34 -0.51 6.22
C LEU A 401 35.02 -1.34 5.14
N ASP A 402 36.32 -1.18 4.98
CA ASP A 402 37.07 -2.10 4.13
C ASP A 402 37.19 -3.49 4.82
N PRO A 403 37.60 -4.54 4.08
CA PRO A 403 37.74 -5.87 4.65
C PRO A 403 38.73 -5.94 5.83
N ALA A 404 39.80 -5.15 5.81
CA ALA A 404 40.82 -5.14 6.87
C ALA A 404 40.31 -4.45 8.14
N GLU A 405 39.60 -3.33 8.00
CA GLU A 405 38.91 -2.63 9.09
C GLU A 405 37.86 -3.52 9.73
N THR A 406 37.07 -4.21 8.91
CA THR A 406 36.02 -5.13 9.38
C THR A 406 36.62 -6.31 10.17
N ILE A 407 37.69 -6.93 9.65
CA ILE A 407 38.40 -8.03 10.34
C ILE A 407 39.06 -7.54 11.64
N SER A 408 39.63 -6.34 11.64
CA SER A 408 40.22 -5.73 12.84
C SER A 408 39.17 -5.54 13.94
N LEU A 409 37.98 -5.07 13.56
CA LEU A 409 36.86 -4.88 14.48
C LEU A 409 36.35 -6.20 15.05
N GLU A 410 36.18 -7.23 14.22
CA GLU A 410 35.82 -8.58 14.69
C GLU A 410 36.82 -9.10 15.73
N LYS A 411 38.13 -8.98 15.45
CA LYS A 411 39.18 -9.44 16.36
C LYS A 411 39.17 -8.70 17.69
N LYS A 412 38.86 -7.40 17.69
CA LYS A 412 38.73 -6.60 18.93
C LYS A 412 37.54 -7.08 19.76
N ILE A 413 36.39 -7.33 19.13
CA ILE A 413 35.21 -7.88 19.81
C ILE A 413 35.52 -9.26 20.40
N ASP A 414 36.07 -10.17 19.61
CA ASP A 414 36.46 -11.50 20.07
C ASP A 414 37.44 -11.43 21.25
N LYS A 415 38.42 -10.52 21.18
CA LYS A 415 39.40 -10.32 22.26
C LYS A 415 38.71 -9.88 23.56
N ILE A 416 37.84 -8.88 23.50
CA ILE A 416 37.16 -8.36 24.71
C ILE A 416 36.22 -9.41 25.30
N ILE A 417 35.46 -10.12 24.46
CA ILE A 417 34.59 -11.21 24.91
C ILE A 417 35.41 -12.32 25.61
N ASN A 418 36.60 -12.64 25.10
CA ASN A 418 37.50 -13.62 25.70
C ASN A 418 38.23 -13.10 26.96
N GLU A 419 38.53 -11.80 27.05
CA GLU A 419 39.12 -11.19 28.25
C GLU A 419 38.11 -11.20 29.41
N VAL A 420 36.84 -10.87 29.14
CA VAL A 420 35.73 -10.99 30.11
C VAL A 420 35.57 -12.44 30.62
N ASN A 421 35.95 -13.43 29.81
CA ASN A 421 35.89 -14.85 30.16
C ASN A 421 37.07 -15.33 31.04
N ASN A 422 38.21 -14.64 31.05
CA ASN A 422 39.39 -15.03 31.84
C ASN A 422 39.40 -14.41 33.26
N ASP A 423 38.57 -13.40 33.52
CA ASP A 423 38.38 -12.81 34.86
C ASP A 423 37.40 -13.61 35.75
N GLU A 424 36.82 -14.71 35.24
CA GLU A 424 35.87 -15.60 35.95
C GLU A 424 36.46 -16.96 36.42
N VAL A 425 37.78 -17.19 36.32
CA VAL A 425 38.44 -18.45 36.79
C VAL A 425 39.26 -18.24 38.07
#